data_AF-A0A7X9AKU1-F1
#
_entry.id   AF-A0A7X9AKU1-F1
#
_cell.length_a   1.000
_cell.length_b   1.000
_cell.length_c   1.000
_cell.angle_alpha   90.00
_cell.angle_beta   90.00
_cell.angle_gamma   90.00
#
_symmetry.space_group_name_H-M   'P 1'
#
loop_
_entity.id
_entity.type
_entity.pdbx_description
1 polymer ?
#
loop_
_entity_poly.entity_id
_entity_poly.type
_entity_poly.pdbx_seq_one_letter_code
_entity_poly.pdbx_strand_id
1 'polypeptide(L)'
;GVPNFTGSADLGMENSFMPVGLNFVMELKAGSDTDNSRLAGKSAVFNDGFVKYKPANSNIRFENPKICFLPDNKAIISGLHVAGVNVLDADSMQRAYEIAAAEAKNLSGWLSENFVELKDYSFSKAANSMRVRESRHYKGQYVLSVNDILDGRYFDDTAAMGSHPVMISKFAVSGSFIAIDPERYAIPLGSLVPDGVLNLLMAGPRISCSSLASSSASAIGTCIAQGESAGAAAVMCIARNENPAFLDKDHEYFEEFGATLKAKKMYLPDGPAAWDPGKNWSADAAKQLLTLGLLAGGPDNDMKYDAPAQQKDLAFILINGIYRTDRESYTPELDARLRPYINDNNLTFDSLVRMVGTLYGIEDDPDSVYKKLCEKNYINGVFRSRIEKLETNAETITMDMVYYIGAYSISCYTGKNISDRTAYFPLPDDLLPPENFSP
;
A
#
# COMPACT_ATOMS: atom_id res chain seq x y z
N GLY A 1 25.84 -5.56 -2.84
CA GLY A 1 25.01 -4.78 -1.89
C GLY A 1 23.69 -5.50 -1.70
N VAL A 2 22.88 -5.15 -0.69
CA VAL A 2 21.59 -5.84 -0.47
C VAL A 2 20.67 -5.63 -1.68
N PRO A 3 20.14 -6.70 -2.31
CA PRO A 3 19.21 -6.59 -3.42
C PRO A 3 17.99 -5.74 -3.04
N ASN A 4 17.48 -4.91 -3.95
CA ASN A 4 16.35 -4.03 -3.67
C ASN A 4 15.60 -3.63 -4.94
N PHE A 5 14.37 -3.16 -4.76
CA PHE A 5 13.60 -2.47 -5.79
C PHE A 5 13.15 -1.08 -5.29
N THR A 6 12.68 -0.21 -6.18
CA THR A 6 12.32 1.17 -5.87
C THR A 6 10.81 1.41 -5.97
N GLY A 7 10.29 2.23 -5.06
CA GLY A 7 8.88 2.65 -5.07
C GLY A 7 7.93 1.45 -5.06
N SER A 8 7.12 1.35 -6.11
CA SER A 8 6.11 0.30 -6.28
C SER A 8 6.42 -0.59 -7.47
N ALA A 9 7.70 -0.83 -7.75
CA ALA A 9 8.14 -1.67 -8.86
C ALA A 9 7.54 -3.09 -8.76
N ASP A 10 7.42 -3.65 -7.55
CA ASP A 10 6.72 -4.92 -7.28
C ASP A 10 5.25 -4.97 -7.73
N LEU A 11 4.67 -3.83 -8.07
CA LEU A 11 3.34 -3.66 -8.66
C LEU A 11 3.39 -3.21 -10.14
N GLY A 12 4.50 -3.44 -10.85
CA GLY A 12 4.70 -2.98 -12.22
C GLY A 12 4.83 -1.45 -12.36
N MET A 13 4.94 -0.73 -11.23
CA MET A 13 4.94 0.74 -11.15
C MET A 13 6.27 1.26 -10.65
N GLU A 14 7.31 1.03 -11.45
CA GLU A 14 8.64 1.58 -11.20
C GLU A 14 8.58 3.09 -11.02
N ASN A 15 9.37 3.59 -10.06
CA ASN A 15 9.45 5.02 -9.72
C ASN A 15 8.12 5.67 -9.30
N SER A 16 7.13 4.87 -8.92
CA SER A 16 5.93 5.35 -8.22
C SER A 16 6.12 5.27 -6.70
N PHE A 17 6.20 6.44 -6.06
CA PHE A 17 6.50 6.58 -4.63
C PHE A 17 5.31 7.14 -3.85
N MET A 18 5.29 6.90 -2.54
CA MET A 18 4.39 7.63 -1.64
C MET A 18 4.52 9.15 -1.78
N PRO A 19 3.41 9.91 -1.67
CA PRO A 19 3.46 11.36 -1.57
C PRO A 19 4.41 11.83 -0.46
N VAL A 20 5.24 12.82 -0.78
CA VAL A 20 6.16 13.42 0.18
C VAL A 20 5.43 14.49 0.99
N GLY A 21 5.68 14.54 2.30
CA GLY A 21 4.98 15.47 3.20
C GLY A 21 5.81 16.72 3.49
N LEU A 22 5.17 17.88 3.65
CA LEU A 22 5.82 19.08 4.21
C LEU A 22 5.05 19.55 5.45
N ASN A 23 5.76 19.65 6.57
CA ASN A 23 5.25 20.38 7.72
C ASN A 23 5.71 21.83 7.63
N PHE A 24 4.95 22.74 8.21
CA PHE A 24 5.32 24.14 8.31
C PHE A 24 4.88 24.72 9.66
N VAL A 25 5.49 25.84 10.01
CA VAL A 25 5.24 26.55 11.26
C VAL A 25 4.44 27.82 10.93
N MET A 26 3.36 28.00 11.68
CA MET A 26 2.67 29.29 11.81
C MET A 26 3.04 29.92 13.14
N GLU A 27 3.08 31.24 13.20
CA GLU A 27 3.44 32.02 14.38
C GLU A 27 2.47 33.19 14.56
N LEU A 28 2.16 33.50 15.82
CA LEU A 28 1.27 34.58 16.16
C LEU A 28 1.86 35.92 15.70
N LYS A 29 1.02 36.76 15.08
CA LYS A 29 1.42 38.10 14.62
C LYS A 29 1.84 38.95 15.81
N ALA A 30 2.90 39.73 15.62
CA ALA A 30 3.38 40.66 16.65
C ALA A 30 2.26 41.63 17.07
N GLY A 31 2.07 41.80 18.38
CA GLY A 31 1.04 42.66 18.95
C GLY A 31 -0.38 42.07 18.98
N SER A 32 -0.55 40.78 18.70
CA SER A 32 -1.82 40.08 18.94
C SER A 32 -2.06 39.84 20.44
N ASP A 33 -3.31 40.07 20.88
CA ASP A 33 -3.78 39.77 22.24
C ASP A 33 -4.26 38.30 22.39
N THR A 34 -4.11 37.46 21.35
CA THR A 34 -4.55 36.06 21.41
C THR A 34 -3.66 35.25 22.36
N ASP A 35 -4.27 34.73 23.43
CA ASP A 35 -3.64 33.82 24.39
C ASP A 35 -4.01 32.36 24.11
N ASN A 36 -3.10 31.65 23.45
CA ASN A 36 -3.20 30.21 23.20
C ASN A 36 -2.31 29.37 24.16
N SER A 37 -1.86 29.93 25.29
CA SER A 37 -1.01 29.22 26.26
C SER A 37 -1.62 27.89 26.72
N ARG A 38 -2.96 27.84 26.86
CA ARG A 38 -3.71 26.62 27.23
C ARG A 38 -3.71 25.53 26.16
N LEU A 39 -3.30 25.85 24.94
CA LEU A 39 -3.18 24.93 23.82
C LEU A 39 -1.75 24.38 23.68
N ALA A 40 -0.74 24.99 24.31
CA ALA A 40 0.63 24.52 24.22
C ALA A 40 0.76 23.05 24.63
N GLY A 41 1.41 22.26 23.78
CA GLY A 41 1.54 20.80 23.94
C GLY A 41 0.29 20.00 23.58
N LYS A 42 -0.83 20.66 23.26
CA LYS A 42 -2.03 19.99 22.75
C LYS A 42 -1.93 19.82 21.24
N SER A 43 -2.39 18.66 20.79
CA SER A 43 -2.65 18.41 19.37
C SER A 43 -4.14 18.53 19.12
N ALA A 44 -4.52 19.26 18.07
CA ALA A 44 -5.88 19.30 17.58
C ALA A 44 -5.92 18.63 16.20
N VAL A 45 -6.95 17.80 16.01
CA VAL A 45 -7.39 17.42 14.67
C VAL A 45 -8.36 18.49 14.23
N PHE A 46 -8.30 18.90 12.97
CA PHE A 46 -9.30 19.79 12.39
C PHE A 46 -10.65 19.03 12.35
N ASN A 47 -11.41 19.07 13.44
CA ASN A 47 -12.72 18.45 13.55
C ASN A 47 -13.76 19.41 12.97
N ASP A 48 -14.17 19.16 11.72
CA ASP A 48 -15.53 19.36 11.19
C ASP A 48 -15.52 19.13 9.67
N GLY A 49 -15.63 17.87 9.27
CA GLY A 49 -15.77 17.45 7.87
C GLY A 49 -14.51 17.58 7.01
N PHE A 50 -14.67 17.34 5.71
CA PHE A 50 -13.58 17.45 4.74
C PHE A 50 -13.02 18.87 4.72
N VAL A 51 -11.70 19.01 4.88
CA VAL A 51 -11.05 20.31 4.71
C VAL A 51 -11.30 20.80 3.28
N LYS A 52 -12.03 21.91 3.18
CA LYS A 52 -12.46 22.49 1.89
C LYS A 52 -11.34 23.19 1.14
N TYR A 53 -10.14 23.23 1.71
CA TYR A 53 -8.98 23.83 1.07
C TYR A 53 -8.72 23.15 -0.27
N LYS A 54 -8.66 23.95 -1.33
CA LYS A 54 -8.29 23.48 -2.67
C LYS A 54 -6.88 23.98 -2.96
N PRO A 55 -5.88 23.08 -3.00
CA PRO A 55 -4.52 23.49 -3.31
C PRO A 55 -4.41 24.12 -4.70
N ALA A 56 -3.48 25.07 -4.87
CA ALA A 56 -3.27 25.73 -6.16
C ALA A 56 -2.69 24.78 -7.23
N ASN A 57 -1.97 23.75 -6.79
CA ASN A 57 -1.39 22.72 -7.66
C ASN A 57 -2.13 21.39 -7.50
N SER A 58 -2.52 20.76 -8.61
CA SER A 58 -3.27 19.49 -8.62
C SER A 58 -2.51 18.31 -8.01
N ASN A 59 -1.18 18.40 -7.91
CA ASN A 59 -0.34 17.36 -7.30
C ASN A 59 -0.24 17.53 -5.78
N ILE A 60 -0.74 18.63 -5.22
CA ILE A 60 -0.74 18.87 -3.79
C ILE A 60 -2.07 18.44 -3.19
N ARG A 61 -2.01 17.81 -2.03
CA ARG A 61 -3.16 17.41 -1.24
C ARG A 61 -2.97 17.91 0.19
N PHE A 62 -4.07 18.29 0.82
CA PHE A 62 -4.11 18.59 2.25
C PHE A 62 -5.02 17.58 2.93
N GLU A 63 -4.43 16.55 3.54
CA GLU A 63 -5.12 15.34 4.01
C GLU A 63 -4.70 15.01 5.45
N ASN A 64 -5.65 14.48 6.23
CA ASN A 64 -5.49 14.14 7.65
C ASN A 64 -4.72 15.19 8.47
N PRO A 65 -5.10 16.47 8.37
CA PRO A 65 -4.27 17.52 8.91
C PRO A 65 -4.29 17.55 10.43
N LYS A 66 -3.15 17.91 11.02
CA LYS A 66 -2.99 18.05 12.47
C LYS A 66 -2.32 19.37 12.79
N ILE A 67 -2.78 19.99 13.87
CA ILE A 67 -2.15 21.15 14.49
C ILE A 67 -1.50 20.70 15.77
N CYS A 68 -0.23 21.06 15.96
CA CYS A 68 0.43 20.96 17.25
C CYS A 68 0.83 22.36 17.71
N PHE A 69 0.17 22.86 18.74
CA PHE A 69 0.52 24.15 19.33
C PHE A 69 1.76 23.99 20.20
N LEU A 70 2.74 24.84 19.96
CA LEU A 70 4.00 24.87 20.67
C LEU A 70 4.01 26.00 21.71
N PRO A 71 4.93 25.94 22.68
CA PRO A 71 5.35 27.13 23.41
C PRO A 71 5.80 28.25 22.45
N ASP A 72 5.85 29.49 22.96
CA ASP A 72 6.31 30.66 22.21
C ASP A 72 5.44 31.05 21.01
N ASN A 73 4.11 30.89 21.15
CA ASN A 73 3.13 31.37 20.18
C ASN A 73 3.29 30.79 18.76
N LYS A 74 3.74 29.53 18.67
CA LYS A 74 3.93 28.81 17.41
C LYS A 74 2.97 27.63 17.29
N ALA A 75 2.66 27.26 16.06
CA ALA A 75 1.89 26.07 15.74
C ALA A 75 2.55 25.33 14.57
N ILE A 76 2.75 24.03 14.70
CA ILE A 76 3.14 23.17 13.58
C ILE A 76 1.88 22.68 12.89
N ILE A 77 1.81 22.90 11.59
CA ILE A 77 0.79 22.34 10.71
C ILE A 77 1.39 21.17 9.94
N SER A 78 0.63 20.08 9.88
CA SER A 78 0.95 18.87 9.12
C SER A 78 -0.25 18.46 8.27
N GLY A 79 0.00 17.64 7.25
CA GLY A 79 -1.02 17.14 6.31
C GLY A 79 -0.86 17.63 4.88
N LEU A 80 0.14 18.47 4.59
CA LEU A 80 0.45 18.90 3.22
C LEU A 80 1.31 17.84 2.53
N HIS A 81 0.82 17.31 1.42
CA HIS A 81 1.43 16.20 0.67
C HIS A 81 1.59 16.55 -0.80
N VAL A 82 2.71 16.16 -1.41
CA VAL A 82 2.95 16.30 -2.86
C VAL A 82 3.07 14.92 -3.47
N ALA A 83 2.17 14.60 -4.39
CA ALA A 83 2.17 13.36 -5.16
C ALA A 83 3.03 13.48 -6.45
N GLY A 84 3.37 12.35 -7.06
CA GLY A 84 4.10 12.31 -8.33
C GLY A 84 5.56 12.77 -8.23
N VAL A 85 6.16 12.66 -7.04
CA VAL A 85 7.55 13.07 -6.79
C VAL A 85 8.47 11.85 -6.89
N ASN A 86 9.50 11.96 -7.72
CA ASN A 86 10.57 10.97 -7.74
C ASN A 86 11.56 11.28 -6.61
N VAL A 87 11.48 10.50 -5.54
CA VAL A 87 12.27 10.72 -4.31
C VAL A 87 13.76 10.40 -4.48
N LEU A 88 14.14 9.78 -5.60
CA LEU A 88 15.52 9.46 -5.94
C LEU A 88 16.14 10.52 -6.86
N ASP A 89 15.33 11.46 -7.38
CA ASP A 89 15.77 12.57 -8.22
C ASP A 89 15.82 13.86 -7.40
N ALA A 90 17.02 14.43 -7.26
CA ALA A 90 17.24 15.62 -6.45
C ALA A 90 16.45 16.82 -6.99
N ASP A 91 16.35 16.97 -8.32
CA ASP A 91 15.62 18.07 -8.94
C ASP A 91 14.11 17.92 -8.75
N SER A 92 13.57 16.69 -8.82
CA SER A 92 12.17 16.40 -8.49
C SER A 92 11.84 16.76 -7.03
N MET A 93 12.71 16.38 -6.10
CA MET A 93 12.56 16.73 -4.68
C MET A 93 12.64 18.23 -4.43
N GLN A 94 13.55 18.93 -5.11
CA GLN A 94 13.68 20.38 -5.01
C GLN A 94 12.43 21.10 -5.54
N ARG A 95 11.94 20.73 -6.74
CA ARG A 95 10.70 21.26 -7.29
C ARG A 95 9.50 21.00 -6.37
N ALA A 96 9.40 19.79 -5.82
CA ALA A 96 8.34 19.42 -4.87
C ALA A 96 8.37 20.28 -3.60
N TYR A 97 9.57 20.57 -3.08
CA TYR A 97 9.76 21.43 -1.92
C TYR A 97 9.31 22.87 -2.21
N GLU A 98 9.73 23.44 -3.35
CA GLU A 98 9.38 24.81 -3.72
C GLU A 98 7.87 25.02 -3.86
N ILE A 99 7.18 24.11 -4.56
CA ILE A 99 5.73 24.20 -4.72
C ILE A 99 5.00 24.00 -3.38
N ALA A 100 5.47 23.08 -2.52
CA ALA A 100 4.87 22.84 -1.22
C ALA A 100 5.11 24.01 -0.25
N ALA A 101 6.29 24.63 -0.28
CA ALA A 101 6.60 25.78 0.56
C ALA A 101 5.81 27.03 0.14
N ALA A 102 5.58 27.22 -1.16
CA ALA A 102 4.66 28.25 -1.67
C ALA A 102 3.22 27.96 -1.22
N GLU A 103 2.78 26.71 -1.36
CA GLU A 103 1.44 26.28 -0.96
C GLU A 103 1.20 26.41 0.55
N ALA A 104 2.22 26.14 1.38
CA ALA A 104 2.14 26.29 2.83
C ALA A 104 1.83 27.74 3.26
N LYS A 105 2.30 28.74 2.49
CA LYS A 105 1.94 30.15 2.71
C LYS A 105 0.48 30.41 2.40
N ASN A 106 -0.01 29.93 1.26
CA ASN A 106 -1.42 30.06 0.87
C ASN A 106 -2.33 29.38 1.88
N LEU A 107 -1.97 28.16 2.28
CA LEU A 107 -2.68 27.37 3.27
C LEU A 107 -2.69 28.06 4.64
N SER A 108 -1.58 28.69 5.07
CA SER A 108 -1.55 29.46 6.31
C SER A 108 -2.55 30.62 6.30
N GLY A 109 -2.67 31.36 5.19
CA GLY A 109 -3.67 32.41 5.03
C GLY A 109 -5.09 31.87 5.18
N TRP A 110 -5.40 30.79 4.43
CA TRP A 110 -6.69 30.14 4.51
C TRP A 110 -7.00 29.59 5.92
N LEU A 111 -6.03 28.98 6.59
CA LEU A 111 -6.19 28.47 7.95
C LEU A 111 -6.54 29.60 8.94
N SER A 112 -5.87 30.75 8.84
CA SER A 112 -6.18 31.90 9.68
C SER A 112 -7.55 32.53 9.38
N GLU A 113 -8.03 32.44 8.14
CA GLU A 113 -9.37 32.93 7.79
C GLU A 113 -10.49 31.99 8.25
N ASN A 114 -10.21 30.68 8.38
CA ASN A 114 -11.24 29.65 8.59
C ASN A 114 -11.23 29.02 9.99
N PHE A 115 -10.16 29.16 10.77
CA PHE A 115 -10.05 28.58 12.12
C PHE A 115 -9.77 29.64 13.18
N VAL A 116 -10.68 29.73 14.15
CA VAL A 116 -10.64 30.76 15.20
C VAL A 116 -9.36 30.68 16.04
N GLU A 117 -8.84 29.48 16.28
CA GLU A 117 -7.62 29.22 17.04
C GLU A 117 -6.36 29.70 16.29
N LEU A 118 -6.45 29.87 14.97
CA LEU A 118 -5.35 30.28 14.09
C LEU A 118 -5.53 31.68 13.50
N LYS A 119 -6.59 32.41 13.87
CA LYS A 119 -6.97 33.71 13.27
C LYS A 119 -5.83 34.75 13.25
N ASP A 120 -5.03 34.75 14.31
CA ASP A 120 -3.94 35.70 14.50
C ASP A 120 -2.57 35.10 14.19
N TYR A 121 -2.53 33.86 13.72
CA TYR A 121 -1.31 33.23 13.25
C TYR A 121 -1.02 33.67 11.80
N SER A 122 0.24 33.51 11.39
CA SER A 122 0.68 33.71 10.01
C SER A 122 1.79 32.73 9.69
N PHE A 123 2.05 32.49 8.40
CA PHE A 123 3.16 31.64 7.98
C PHE A 123 4.50 32.18 8.54
N SER A 124 5.25 31.32 9.24
CA SER A 124 6.59 31.64 9.75
C SER A 124 7.65 30.97 8.88
N LYS A 125 7.64 29.64 8.76
CA LYS A 125 8.60 28.89 7.93
C LYS A 125 8.12 27.51 7.55
N ALA A 126 8.58 27.00 6.40
CA ALA A 126 8.49 25.58 6.06
C ALA A 126 9.56 24.77 6.83
N ALA A 127 9.35 23.47 7.01
CA ALA A 127 10.39 22.57 7.47
C ALA A 127 11.56 22.54 6.47
N ASN A 128 12.79 22.28 6.93
CA ASN A 128 13.99 22.35 6.06
C ASN A 128 14.02 21.29 4.94
N SER A 129 13.22 20.24 5.04
CA SER A 129 13.18 19.14 4.07
C SER A 129 11.80 18.50 4.03
N MET A 130 11.45 17.97 2.86
CA MET A 130 10.27 17.12 2.69
C MET A 130 10.46 15.78 3.42
N ARG A 131 9.39 15.26 4.01
CA ARG A 131 9.33 13.92 4.60
C ARG A 131 9.11 12.88 3.51
N VAL A 132 10.15 12.09 3.25
CA VAL A 132 10.10 10.90 2.39
C VAL A 132 9.70 9.69 3.23
N ARG A 133 8.57 9.05 2.89
CA ARG A 133 8.09 7.83 3.58
C ARG A 133 8.64 6.55 2.98
N GLU A 134 8.96 6.58 1.70
CA GLU A 134 9.30 5.40 0.91
C GLU A 134 10.39 5.75 -0.09
N SER A 135 11.27 4.80 -0.39
CA SER A 135 12.27 4.92 -1.46
C SER A 135 12.62 3.54 -2.02
N ARG A 136 13.46 2.79 -1.30
CA ARG A 136 13.91 1.44 -1.65
C ARG A 136 13.30 0.41 -0.69
N HIS A 137 12.97 -0.75 -1.22
CA HIS A 137 12.56 -1.96 -0.50
C HIS A 137 13.64 -3.01 -0.66
N TYR A 138 14.26 -3.39 0.45
CA TYR A 138 15.39 -4.31 0.46
C TYR A 138 14.91 -5.76 0.59
N LYS A 139 15.66 -6.68 -0.02
CA LYS A 139 15.43 -8.11 0.13
C LYS A 139 16.06 -8.58 1.44
N GLY A 140 15.25 -9.25 2.25
CA GLY A 140 15.68 -10.00 3.41
C GLY A 140 15.53 -11.49 3.19
N GLN A 141 15.84 -12.28 4.22
CA GLN A 141 15.59 -13.71 4.22
C GLN A 141 14.09 -14.03 4.16
N TYR A 142 13.24 -13.11 4.63
CA TYR A 142 11.79 -13.15 4.45
C TYR A 142 11.25 -11.81 3.98
N VAL A 143 10.42 -11.82 2.93
CA VAL A 143 9.76 -10.62 2.40
C VAL A 143 8.35 -10.58 2.96
N LEU A 144 8.08 -9.71 3.95
CA LEU A 144 6.75 -9.55 4.50
C LEU A 144 5.77 -9.06 3.43
N SER A 145 4.78 -9.89 3.10
CA SER A 145 3.79 -9.57 2.09
C SER A 145 2.54 -8.93 2.69
N VAL A 146 1.73 -8.28 1.84
CA VAL A 146 0.41 -7.80 2.28
C VAL A 146 -0.53 -8.95 2.64
N ASN A 147 -0.35 -10.14 2.04
CA ASN A 147 -1.11 -11.34 2.40
C ASN A 147 -0.76 -11.81 3.82
N ASP A 148 0.49 -11.70 4.25
CA ASP A 148 0.87 -12.06 5.62
C ASP A 148 0.21 -11.13 6.65
N ILE A 149 0.12 -9.84 6.32
CA ILE A 149 -0.60 -8.85 7.16
C ILE A 149 -2.09 -9.16 7.18
N LEU A 150 -2.63 -9.41 5.99
CA LEU A 150 -4.04 -9.69 5.76
C LEU A 150 -4.44 -10.93 6.56
N ASP A 151 -3.75 -12.06 6.39
CA ASP A 151 -4.00 -13.33 7.11
C ASP A 151 -3.69 -13.28 8.61
N GLY A 152 -3.20 -12.15 9.14
CA GLY A 152 -2.75 -12.04 10.52
C GLY A 152 -1.72 -13.11 10.86
N ARG A 153 -0.86 -13.44 9.89
CA ARG A 153 -0.03 -14.63 9.90
C ARG A 153 0.89 -14.62 11.11
N TYR A 154 0.99 -15.79 11.74
CA TYR A 154 1.96 -16.06 12.79
C TYR A 154 3.25 -16.63 12.20
N PHE A 155 4.37 -16.24 12.78
CA PHE A 155 5.70 -16.77 12.46
C PHE A 155 6.36 -17.28 13.73
N ASP A 156 6.94 -18.48 13.68
CA ASP A 156 7.70 -19.02 14.82
C ASP A 156 8.90 -18.12 15.15
N ASP A 157 9.45 -17.41 14.15
CA ASP A 157 10.54 -16.45 14.29
C ASP A 157 10.06 -15.00 14.48
N THR A 158 8.89 -14.76 15.08
CA THR A 158 8.35 -13.40 15.25
C THR A 158 9.32 -12.48 16.02
N ALA A 159 9.78 -11.42 15.35
CA ALA A 159 10.64 -10.39 15.93
C ALA A 159 9.85 -9.15 16.35
N ALA A 160 8.76 -8.79 15.66
CA ALA A 160 7.96 -7.62 16.02
C ALA A 160 6.49 -7.82 15.66
N MET A 161 5.61 -7.02 16.26
CA MET A 161 4.18 -6.98 15.95
C MET A 161 3.81 -5.63 15.33
N GLY A 162 2.92 -5.66 14.35
CA GLY A 162 2.27 -4.48 13.79
C GLY A 162 0.74 -4.60 13.87
N SER A 163 0.06 -3.46 13.81
CA SER A 163 -1.41 -3.37 13.82
C SER A 163 -1.92 -2.13 13.08
N HIS A 164 -1.07 -1.52 12.25
CA HIS A 164 -1.49 -0.33 11.49
C HIS A 164 -2.28 -0.77 10.24
N PRO A 165 -3.30 -0.01 9.81
CA PRO A 165 -3.95 -0.26 8.53
C PRO A 165 -2.96 -0.25 7.37
N VAL A 166 -3.19 -1.10 6.38
CA VAL A 166 -2.49 -1.04 5.09
C VAL A 166 -3.15 0.05 4.26
N MET A 167 -2.37 1.06 3.86
CA MET A 167 -2.87 2.26 3.20
C MET A 167 -2.54 2.26 1.71
N ILE A 168 -3.55 2.42 0.85
CA ILE A 168 -3.40 2.67 -0.58
C ILE A 168 -3.50 4.18 -0.80
N SER A 169 -2.36 4.87 -0.82
CA SER A 169 -2.29 6.31 -1.08
C SER A 169 -1.43 6.67 -2.31
N LYS A 170 -0.57 5.75 -2.77
CA LYS A 170 0.35 5.97 -3.89
C LYS A 170 -0.37 6.08 -5.24
N PHE A 171 -1.43 5.29 -5.41
CA PHE A 171 -2.13 5.12 -6.69
C PHE A 171 -3.51 5.78 -6.71
N ALA A 172 -3.96 6.29 -5.57
CA ALA A 172 -5.25 6.94 -5.46
C ALA A 172 -5.21 8.28 -6.20
N VAL A 173 -6.15 8.51 -7.11
CA VAL A 173 -6.33 9.81 -7.81
C VAL A 173 -6.65 10.92 -6.81
N SER A 174 -7.38 10.60 -5.75
CA SER A 174 -7.62 11.44 -4.59
C SER A 174 -7.78 10.59 -3.32
N GLY A 175 -7.37 11.12 -2.17
CA GLY A 175 -7.51 10.45 -0.88
C GLY A 175 -6.51 9.32 -0.65
N SER A 176 -6.75 8.61 0.45
CA SER A 176 -6.05 7.40 0.86
C SER A 176 -7.09 6.36 1.28
N PHE A 177 -6.98 5.15 0.76
CA PHE A 177 -7.90 4.07 1.09
C PHE A 177 -7.25 3.09 2.07
N ILE A 178 -8.05 2.50 2.95
CA ILE A 178 -7.61 1.39 3.80
C ILE A 178 -7.82 0.11 2.99
N ALA A 179 -6.73 -0.54 2.58
CA ALA A 179 -6.80 -1.85 1.95
C ALA A 179 -7.38 -2.88 2.92
N ILE A 180 -6.83 -2.89 4.13
CA ILE A 180 -7.21 -3.74 5.25
C ILE A 180 -6.75 -3.09 6.56
N ASP A 181 -7.53 -3.24 7.62
CA ASP A 181 -7.25 -2.84 8.99
C ASP A 181 -7.03 -4.09 9.88
N PRO A 182 -5.78 -4.56 10.04
CA PRO A 182 -5.51 -5.79 10.78
C PRO A 182 -5.65 -5.56 12.29
N GLU A 183 -6.19 -6.52 13.03
CA GLU A 183 -6.10 -6.52 14.50
C GLU A 183 -4.62 -6.47 14.94
N ARG A 184 -3.83 -7.39 14.37
CA ARG A 184 -2.38 -7.47 14.50
C ARG A 184 -1.80 -8.42 13.45
N TYR A 185 -0.51 -8.31 13.20
CA TYR A 185 0.27 -9.26 12.38
C TYR A 185 1.70 -9.35 12.90
N ALA A 186 2.33 -10.49 12.69
CA ALA A 186 3.73 -10.72 13.05
C ALA A 186 4.68 -10.31 11.93
N ILE A 187 5.87 -9.84 12.32
CA ILE A 187 7.00 -9.57 11.44
C ILE A 187 8.10 -10.55 11.82
N PRO A 188 8.47 -11.48 10.94
CA PRO A 188 9.51 -12.48 11.22
C PRO A 188 10.89 -11.84 11.28
N LEU A 189 11.81 -12.45 12.03
CA LEU A 189 13.21 -12.04 12.11
C LEU A 189 13.87 -12.02 10.73
N GLY A 190 13.51 -12.97 9.85
CA GLY A 190 13.98 -12.99 8.46
C GLY A 190 13.68 -11.70 7.68
N SER A 191 12.69 -10.90 8.06
CA SER A 191 12.44 -9.58 7.44
C SER A 191 13.39 -8.49 7.92
N LEU A 192 14.03 -8.66 9.07
CA LEU A 192 15.05 -7.75 9.58
C LEU A 192 16.44 -8.15 9.06
N VAL A 193 16.63 -9.41 8.66
CA VAL A 193 17.91 -9.92 8.17
C VAL A 193 18.01 -9.75 6.65
N PRO A 194 18.95 -8.95 6.12
CA PRO A 194 19.12 -8.73 4.69
C PRO A 194 19.65 -9.97 3.97
N ASP A 195 19.27 -10.13 2.70
CA ASP A 195 19.82 -11.17 1.83
C ASP A 195 21.27 -10.82 1.42
N GLY A 196 22.18 -11.78 1.56
CA GLY A 196 23.57 -11.66 1.12
C GLY A 196 24.52 -10.81 1.99
N VAL A 197 24.12 -10.38 3.20
CA VAL A 197 24.99 -9.62 4.12
C VAL A 197 24.93 -10.21 5.53
N LEU A 198 26.09 -10.62 6.06
CA LEU A 198 26.15 -11.41 7.29
C LEU A 198 25.94 -10.59 8.58
N ASN A 199 26.50 -9.39 8.63
CA ASN A 199 26.65 -8.59 9.87
C ASN A 199 25.80 -7.31 9.86
N LEU A 200 24.63 -7.35 9.25
CA LEU A 200 23.71 -6.22 9.11
C LEU A 200 22.30 -6.62 9.55
N LEU A 201 21.61 -5.72 10.25
CA LEU A 201 20.18 -5.82 10.54
C LEU A 201 19.49 -4.58 10.01
N MET A 202 18.31 -4.78 9.43
CA MET A 202 17.41 -3.75 8.94
C MET A 202 16.28 -3.55 9.94
N ALA A 203 15.92 -2.30 10.22
CA ALA A 203 14.81 -1.95 11.08
C ALA A 203 14.08 -0.72 10.54
N GLY A 204 12.87 -0.48 11.04
CA GLY A 204 12.03 0.61 10.61
C GLY A 204 11.59 0.47 9.13
N PRO A 205 11.51 1.57 8.37
CA PRO A 205 11.12 1.53 6.95
C PRO A 205 12.07 0.76 6.02
N ARG A 206 13.10 0.10 6.56
CA ARG A 206 14.13 -0.63 5.80
C ARG A 206 14.01 -2.14 5.89
N ILE A 207 13.12 -2.67 6.73
CA ILE A 207 12.85 -4.10 6.77
C ILE A 207 12.39 -4.60 5.40
N SER A 208 12.56 -5.91 5.16
CA SER A 208 12.11 -6.54 3.93
C SER A 208 10.61 -6.76 3.92
N CYS A 209 9.93 -6.02 3.06
CA CYS A 209 8.49 -6.11 2.86
C CYS A 209 8.11 -5.69 1.44
N SER A 210 6.93 -6.11 0.97
CA SER A 210 6.36 -5.61 -0.28
C SER A 210 5.96 -4.13 -0.13
N SER A 211 5.82 -3.42 -1.24
CA SER A 211 5.58 -1.97 -1.22
C SER A 211 4.21 -1.61 -0.63
N LEU A 212 3.22 -2.50 -0.68
CA LEU A 212 1.94 -2.31 0.02
C LEU A 212 2.09 -2.58 1.52
N ALA A 213 2.74 -3.69 1.90
CA ALA A 213 2.95 -4.05 3.29
C ALA A 213 3.74 -2.98 4.05
N SER A 214 4.70 -2.34 3.38
CA SER A 214 5.50 -1.25 3.95
C SER A 214 4.67 -0.10 4.50
N SER A 215 3.49 0.18 3.92
CA SER A 215 2.61 1.27 4.37
C SER A 215 2.13 1.10 5.81
N SER A 216 2.00 -0.16 6.25
CA SER A 216 1.65 -0.56 7.61
C SER A 216 2.90 -0.85 8.44
N ALA A 217 3.83 -1.65 7.91
CA ALA A 217 5.01 -2.10 8.65
C ALA A 217 5.99 -0.96 9.00
N SER A 218 5.88 0.19 8.33
CA SER A 218 6.65 1.40 8.65
C SER A 218 5.97 2.32 9.69
N ALA A 219 4.88 1.90 10.33
CA ALA A 219 4.25 2.68 11.39
C ALA A 219 5.22 2.86 12.57
N ILE A 220 5.19 4.03 13.22
CA ILE A 220 6.20 4.40 14.23
C ILE A 220 6.29 3.36 15.37
N GLY A 221 5.15 2.88 15.88
CA GLY A 221 5.12 1.85 16.93
C GLY A 221 5.78 0.55 16.47
N THR A 222 5.45 0.09 15.26
CA THR A 222 6.07 -1.09 14.64
C THR A 222 7.58 -0.90 14.44
N CYS A 223 8.01 0.27 13.97
CA CYS A 223 9.44 0.60 13.79
C CYS A 223 10.22 0.55 15.10
N ILE A 224 9.63 1.01 16.22
CA ILE A 224 10.25 0.93 17.55
C ILE A 224 10.43 -0.54 17.95
N ALA A 225 9.39 -1.36 17.78
CA ALA A 225 9.45 -2.79 18.07
C ALA A 225 10.52 -3.51 17.22
N GLN A 226 10.58 -3.23 15.92
CA GLN A 226 11.63 -3.74 15.03
C GLN A 226 13.03 -3.33 15.50
N GLY A 227 13.21 -2.07 15.92
CA GLY A 227 14.48 -1.56 16.41
C GLY A 227 14.93 -2.24 17.71
N GLU A 228 14.01 -2.46 18.65
CA GLU A 228 14.28 -3.18 19.90
C GLU A 228 14.76 -4.61 19.60
N SER A 229 14.08 -5.30 18.67
CA SER A 229 14.43 -6.67 18.29
C SER A 229 15.75 -6.75 17.53
N ALA A 230 16.01 -5.81 16.61
CA ALA A 230 17.30 -5.72 15.94
C ALA A 230 18.44 -5.48 16.94
N GLY A 231 18.24 -4.60 17.92
CA GLY A 231 19.23 -4.35 18.97
C GLY A 231 19.48 -5.57 19.86
N ALA A 232 18.42 -6.29 20.26
CA ALA A 232 18.53 -7.52 21.03
C ALA A 232 19.27 -8.62 20.25
N ALA A 233 18.93 -8.83 18.99
CA ALA A 233 19.61 -9.78 18.11
C ALA A 233 21.09 -9.43 17.94
N ALA A 234 21.42 -8.15 17.72
CA ALA A 234 22.80 -7.70 17.59
C ALA A 234 23.65 -7.97 18.85
N VAL A 235 23.14 -7.64 20.04
CA VAL A 235 23.85 -7.87 21.30
C VAL A 235 24.08 -9.37 21.53
N MET A 236 23.08 -10.19 21.28
CA MET A 236 23.19 -11.65 21.42
C MET A 236 24.22 -12.23 20.43
N CYS A 237 24.13 -11.85 19.15
CA CYS A 237 25.07 -12.28 18.12
C CYS A 237 26.53 -11.90 18.48
N ILE A 238 26.76 -10.67 18.96
CA ILE A 238 28.09 -10.24 19.43
C ILE A 238 28.57 -11.09 20.61
N ALA A 239 27.72 -11.35 21.59
CA ALA A 239 28.07 -12.13 22.77
C ALA A 239 28.39 -13.60 22.46
N ARG A 240 27.76 -14.15 21.41
CA ARG A 240 27.93 -15.53 20.94
C ARG A 240 28.94 -15.69 19.82
N ASN A 241 29.56 -14.60 19.35
CA ASN A 241 30.42 -14.58 18.16
C ASN A 241 29.70 -15.19 16.92
N GLU A 242 28.45 -14.79 16.74
CA GLU A 242 27.56 -15.23 15.67
C GLU A 242 27.19 -14.06 14.75
N ASN A 243 26.72 -14.35 13.53
CA ASN A 243 26.18 -13.37 12.61
C ASN A 243 24.65 -13.41 12.60
N PRO A 244 23.96 -12.26 12.56
CA PRO A 244 22.49 -12.22 12.49
C PRO A 244 21.93 -12.94 11.26
N ALA A 245 22.71 -13.10 10.18
CA ALA A 245 22.32 -13.89 9.02
C ALA A 245 22.12 -15.39 9.28
N PHE A 246 22.60 -15.91 10.41
CA PHE A 246 22.42 -17.31 10.80
C PHE A 246 21.44 -17.50 11.95
N LEU A 247 20.88 -16.41 12.49
CA LEU A 247 19.87 -16.46 13.55
C LEU A 247 18.49 -16.68 12.94
N ASP A 248 18.06 -17.94 12.86
CA ASP A 248 16.69 -18.33 12.51
C ASP A 248 16.01 -19.10 13.66
N LYS A 249 14.75 -19.51 13.45
CA LYS A 249 13.97 -20.26 14.45
C LYS A 249 14.58 -21.59 14.89
N ASP A 250 15.45 -22.19 14.07
CA ASP A 250 16.06 -23.49 14.30
C ASP A 250 17.47 -23.34 14.92
N HIS A 251 17.96 -22.11 15.09
CA HIS A 251 19.24 -21.80 15.71
C HIS A 251 19.25 -22.07 17.23
N GLU A 252 20.36 -22.57 17.77
CA GLU A 252 20.48 -22.94 19.20
C GLU A 252 20.28 -21.76 20.18
N TYR A 253 20.49 -20.53 19.71
CA TYR A 253 20.30 -19.29 20.49
C TYR A 253 18.96 -18.61 20.26
N PHE A 254 18.07 -19.18 19.45
CA PHE A 254 16.79 -18.57 19.13
C PHE A 254 15.88 -18.43 20.37
N GLU A 255 15.86 -19.44 21.23
CA GLU A 255 15.14 -19.38 22.51
C GLU A 255 15.67 -18.28 23.43
N GLU A 256 16.99 -18.06 23.47
CA GLU A 256 17.62 -16.98 24.23
C GLU A 256 17.22 -15.60 23.68
N PHE A 257 17.15 -15.46 22.36
CA PHE A 257 16.65 -14.26 21.70
C PHE A 257 15.19 -13.98 22.10
N GLY A 258 14.31 -14.98 21.99
CA GLY A 258 12.91 -14.85 22.41
C GLY A 258 12.76 -14.49 23.90
N ALA A 259 13.55 -15.11 24.78
CA ALA A 259 13.60 -14.79 26.20
C ALA A 259 14.04 -13.34 26.45
N THR A 260 15.00 -12.84 25.67
CA THR A 260 15.49 -11.45 25.75
C THR A 260 14.39 -10.45 25.39
N LEU A 261 13.64 -10.70 24.30
CA LEU A 261 12.51 -9.84 23.91
C LEU A 261 11.41 -9.83 24.98
N LYS A 262 11.09 -11.00 25.54
CA LYS A 262 10.12 -11.13 26.62
C LYS A 262 10.54 -10.38 27.89
N ALA A 263 11.82 -10.45 28.27
CA ALA A 263 12.35 -9.70 29.41
C ALA A 263 12.25 -8.18 29.19
N LYS A 264 12.36 -7.72 27.94
CA LYS A 264 12.15 -6.33 27.52
C LYS A 264 10.68 -5.93 27.41
N LYS A 265 9.75 -6.84 27.76
CA LYS A 265 8.29 -6.64 27.70
C LYS A 265 7.78 -6.36 26.29
N MET A 266 8.45 -6.90 25.28
CA MET A 266 7.93 -6.93 23.92
C MET A 266 6.62 -7.73 23.88
N TYR A 267 5.60 -7.18 23.24
CA TYR A 267 4.36 -7.91 22.99
C TYR A 267 4.54 -8.86 21.82
N LEU A 268 4.58 -10.16 22.11
CA LEU A 268 4.75 -11.26 21.16
C LEU A 268 3.71 -12.34 21.51
N PRO A 269 2.47 -12.25 20.98
CA PRO A 269 1.43 -13.21 21.28
C PRO A 269 1.72 -14.56 20.64
N ASP A 270 1.36 -15.63 21.34
CA ASP A 270 1.45 -16.99 20.83
C ASP A 270 0.28 -17.26 19.88
N GLY A 271 0.56 -17.43 18.59
CA GLY A 271 -0.41 -17.80 17.56
C GLY A 271 -0.99 -16.65 16.74
N PRO A 272 -1.79 -16.98 15.71
CA PRO A 272 -2.27 -16.02 14.72
C PRO A 272 -3.28 -15.03 15.32
N ALA A 273 -3.46 -13.90 14.63
CA ALA A 273 -4.60 -13.03 14.91
C ALA A 273 -5.91 -13.72 14.50
N ALA A 274 -7.02 -13.39 15.17
CA ALA A 274 -8.31 -13.87 14.74
C ALA A 274 -8.79 -13.01 13.55
N TRP A 275 -8.63 -13.52 12.34
CA TRP A 275 -9.17 -12.86 11.15
C TRP A 275 -9.83 -13.89 10.23
N ASP A 276 -11.10 -13.66 9.92
CA ASP A 276 -11.86 -14.40 8.90
C ASP A 276 -12.18 -13.37 7.78
N PRO A 277 -11.51 -13.41 6.62
CA PRO A 277 -11.78 -12.53 5.47
C PRO A 277 -13.21 -12.58 4.92
N GLY A 278 -14.08 -13.39 5.55
CA GLY A 278 -15.35 -13.81 5.02
C GLY A 278 -15.16 -15.09 4.23
N LYS A 279 -15.94 -16.11 4.57
CA LYS A 279 -16.06 -17.37 3.82
C LYS A 279 -16.83 -17.12 2.51
N ASN A 280 -16.23 -16.38 1.58
CA ASN A 280 -16.75 -16.22 0.22
C ASN A 280 -15.97 -17.12 -0.76
N TRP A 281 -16.64 -17.63 -1.78
CA TRP A 281 -16.04 -18.51 -2.79
C TRP A 281 -14.99 -17.80 -3.66
N SER A 282 -15.02 -16.47 -3.74
CA SER A 282 -14.02 -15.65 -4.46
C SER A 282 -13.01 -14.97 -3.54
N ALA A 283 -12.94 -15.35 -2.26
CA ALA A 283 -12.03 -14.71 -1.29
C ALA A 283 -10.57 -14.76 -1.74
N ASP A 284 -10.09 -15.87 -2.30
CA ASP A 284 -8.71 -15.97 -2.81
C ASP A 284 -8.45 -15.01 -3.98
N ALA A 285 -9.43 -14.84 -4.87
CA ALA A 285 -9.35 -13.87 -5.95
C ALA A 285 -9.35 -12.44 -5.42
N ALA A 286 -10.16 -12.14 -4.40
CA ALA A 286 -10.14 -10.86 -3.73
C ALA A 286 -8.79 -10.57 -3.07
N LYS A 287 -8.18 -11.55 -2.39
CA LYS A 287 -6.81 -11.44 -1.84
C LYS A 287 -5.79 -11.13 -2.94
N GLN A 288 -5.85 -11.85 -4.06
CA GLN A 288 -4.98 -11.59 -5.23
C GLN A 288 -5.12 -10.15 -5.72
N LEU A 289 -6.35 -9.65 -5.92
CA LEU A 289 -6.57 -8.27 -6.35
C LEU A 289 -6.15 -7.23 -5.30
N LEU A 290 -6.25 -7.55 -4.01
CA LEU A 290 -5.74 -6.70 -2.93
C LEU A 290 -4.21 -6.63 -2.96
N THR A 291 -3.50 -7.72 -3.31
CA THR A 291 -2.04 -7.68 -3.53
C THR A 291 -1.62 -6.76 -4.67
N LEU A 292 -2.52 -6.50 -5.62
CA LEU A 292 -2.32 -5.53 -6.68
C LEU A 292 -2.63 -4.10 -6.24
N GLY A 293 -3.17 -3.89 -5.04
CA GLY A 293 -3.68 -2.61 -4.57
C GLY A 293 -4.92 -2.15 -5.34
N LEU A 294 -5.76 -3.09 -5.79
CA LEU A 294 -6.96 -2.80 -6.58
C LEU A 294 -8.25 -2.84 -5.74
N LEU A 295 -8.20 -3.45 -4.56
CA LEU A 295 -9.34 -3.54 -3.65
C LEU A 295 -9.02 -2.86 -2.32
N ALA A 296 -10.08 -2.41 -1.65
CA ALA A 296 -10.02 -1.82 -0.33
C ALA A 296 -11.23 -2.26 0.50
N GLY A 297 -10.98 -2.92 1.63
CA GLY A 297 -12.02 -3.33 2.58
C GLY A 297 -12.45 -2.20 3.53
N GLY A 298 -11.74 -1.07 3.54
CA GLY A 298 -12.03 0.03 4.45
C GLY A 298 -11.72 -0.31 5.91
N PRO A 299 -12.14 0.54 6.87
CA PRO A 299 -11.88 0.31 8.30
C PRO A 299 -12.61 -0.92 8.85
N ASP A 300 -13.71 -1.34 8.22
CA ASP A 300 -14.51 -2.49 8.65
C ASP A 300 -14.08 -3.80 7.99
N ASN A 301 -13.07 -3.76 7.10
CA ASN A 301 -12.63 -4.91 6.29
C ASN A 301 -13.76 -5.57 5.47
N ASP A 302 -14.77 -4.80 5.09
CA ASP A 302 -15.92 -5.29 4.34
C ASP A 302 -15.66 -5.18 2.84
N MET A 303 -15.40 -6.34 2.22
CA MET A 303 -15.15 -6.46 0.77
C MET A 303 -16.42 -6.32 -0.08
N LYS A 304 -17.61 -6.16 0.53
CA LYS A 304 -18.89 -5.95 -0.17
C LYS A 304 -19.20 -7.02 -1.23
N TYR A 305 -18.88 -8.28 -0.93
CA TYR A 305 -18.99 -9.40 -1.88
C TYR A 305 -20.37 -9.49 -2.58
N ASP A 306 -21.46 -9.30 -1.85
CA ASP A 306 -22.82 -9.42 -2.38
C ASP A 306 -23.38 -8.10 -2.97
N ALA A 307 -22.59 -7.02 -2.97
CA ALA A 307 -23.04 -5.74 -3.51
C ALA A 307 -23.17 -5.81 -5.03
N PRO A 308 -24.18 -5.14 -5.63
CA PRO A 308 -24.26 -4.95 -7.07
C PRO A 308 -23.03 -4.24 -7.62
N ALA A 309 -22.43 -4.81 -8.66
CA ALA A 309 -21.29 -4.22 -9.34
C ALA A 309 -21.70 -3.27 -10.47
N GLN A 310 -20.84 -2.30 -10.74
CA GLN A 310 -20.90 -1.39 -11.87
C GLN A 310 -19.87 -1.80 -12.93
N GLN A 311 -20.05 -1.36 -14.19
CA GLN A 311 -19.12 -1.67 -15.27
C GLN A 311 -17.71 -1.18 -14.98
N LYS A 312 -17.58 0.00 -14.35
CA LYS A 312 -16.29 0.54 -13.95
C LYS A 312 -15.52 -0.37 -13.01
N ASP A 313 -16.19 -1.17 -12.16
CA ASP A 313 -15.51 -2.00 -11.16
C ASP A 313 -14.68 -3.08 -11.84
N LEU A 314 -15.27 -3.81 -12.79
CA LEU A 314 -14.55 -4.80 -13.58
C LEU A 314 -13.52 -4.16 -14.52
N ALA A 315 -13.89 -3.07 -15.20
CA ALA A 315 -13.00 -2.40 -16.15
C ALA A 315 -11.75 -1.85 -15.46
N PHE A 316 -11.87 -1.23 -14.29
CA PHE A 316 -10.72 -0.77 -13.50
C PHE A 316 -9.83 -1.92 -13.06
N ILE A 317 -10.41 -3.04 -12.62
CA ILE A 317 -9.66 -4.24 -12.23
C ILE A 317 -8.87 -4.78 -13.43
N LEU A 318 -9.48 -4.92 -14.60
CA LEU A 318 -8.81 -5.46 -15.78
C LEU A 318 -7.67 -4.54 -16.27
N ILE A 319 -7.97 -3.25 -16.47
CA ILE A 319 -6.99 -2.26 -16.98
C ILE A 319 -5.78 -2.18 -16.04
N ASN A 320 -6.03 -1.91 -14.76
CA ASN A 320 -4.95 -1.70 -13.80
C ASN A 320 -4.30 -3.03 -13.40
N GLY A 321 -5.06 -4.12 -13.33
CA GLY A 321 -4.54 -5.43 -12.97
C GLY A 321 -3.61 -6.00 -14.02
N ILE A 322 -3.94 -5.86 -15.31
CA ILE A 322 -3.03 -6.22 -16.41
C ILE A 322 -1.78 -5.34 -16.33
N TYR A 323 -1.93 -4.01 -16.25
CA TYR A 323 -0.79 -3.09 -16.14
C TYR A 323 0.16 -3.41 -14.97
N ARG A 324 -0.40 -3.70 -13.80
CA ARG A 324 0.38 -3.99 -12.58
C ARG A 324 0.96 -5.40 -12.57
N THR A 325 0.45 -6.32 -13.38
CA THR A 325 0.90 -7.72 -13.47
C THR A 325 1.91 -7.93 -14.56
N ASP A 326 1.64 -7.36 -15.72
CA ASP A 326 2.57 -7.40 -16.83
C ASP A 326 2.46 -6.13 -17.67
N ARG A 327 3.46 -5.26 -17.51
CA ARG A 327 3.50 -3.98 -18.21
C ARG A 327 3.59 -4.16 -19.73
N GLU A 328 4.21 -5.23 -20.20
CA GLU A 328 4.33 -5.56 -21.63
C GLU A 328 2.98 -5.93 -22.25
N SER A 329 2.13 -6.64 -21.51
CA SER A 329 0.76 -6.97 -21.93
C SER A 329 -0.19 -5.76 -21.96
N TYR A 330 0.16 -4.64 -21.32
CA TYR A 330 -0.66 -3.43 -21.31
C TYR A 330 -0.34 -2.54 -22.53
N THR A 331 -1.33 -2.32 -23.39
CA THR A 331 -1.19 -1.45 -24.57
C THR A 331 -2.22 -0.31 -24.57
N PRO A 332 -1.93 0.84 -25.23
CA PRO A 332 -2.91 1.91 -25.42
C PRO A 332 -4.20 1.43 -26.09
N GLU A 333 -4.14 0.45 -26.99
CA GLU A 333 -5.31 -0.13 -27.67
C GLU A 333 -6.16 -0.96 -26.71
N LEU A 334 -5.53 -1.71 -25.79
CA LEU A 334 -6.24 -2.40 -24.72
C LEU A 334 -7.00 -1.39 -23.83
N ASP A 335 -6.31 -0.33 -23.39
CA ASP A 335 -6.93 0.74 -22.60
C ASP A 335 -8.09 1.39 -23.34
N ALA A 336 -7.90 1.77 -24.61
CA ALA A 336 -8.93 2.41 -25.43
C ALA A 336 -10.19 1.54 -25.61
N ARG A 337 -10.03 0.21 -25.68
CA ARG A 337 -11.16 -0.72 -25.78
C ARG A 337 -11.92 -0.92 -24.47
N LEU A 338 -11.24 -0.90 -23.32
CA LEU A 338 -11.86 -1.10 -22.00
C LEU A 338 -12.37 0.21 -21.36
N ARG A 339 -11.74 1.35 -21.65
CA ARG A 339 -12.05 2.65 -21.06
C ARG A 339 -13.52 3.09 -21.21
N PRO A 340 -14.25 2.78 -22.30
CA PRO A 340 -15.68 3.08 -22.40
C PRO A 340 -16.54 2.44 -21.30
N TYR A 341 -16.08 1.34 -20.70
CA TYR A 341 -16.76 0.67 -19.58
C TYR A 341 -16.51 1.35 -18.22
N ILE A 342 -15.66 2.37 -18.16
CA ILE A 342 -15.46 3.21 -16.97
C ILE A 342 -16.62 4.19 -16.85
N ASN A 343 -17.77 3.67 -16.44
CA ASN A 343 -19.03 4.38 -16.26
C ASN A 343 -19.83 3.82 -15.07
N ASP A 344 -20.88 4.53 -14.66
CA ASP A 344 -21.70 4.17 -13.49
C ASP A 344 -22.85 3.19 -13.80
N ASN A 345 -22.90 2.61 -15.00
CA ASN A 345 -23.94 1.64 -15.33
C ASN A 345 -23.73 0.34 -14.55
N ASN A 346 -24.83 -0.35 -14.24
CA ASN A 346 -24.78 -1.69 -13.65
C ASN A 346 -24.02 -2.66 -14.56
N LEU A 347 -23.26 -3.56 -13.93
CA LEU A 347 -22.64 -4.68 -14.63
C LEU A 347 -23.68 -5.80 -14.79
N THR A 348 -24.09 -6.00 -16.03
CA THR A 348 -24.98 -7.08 -16.47
C THR A 348 -24.16 -8.25 -17.03
N PHE A 349 -24.81 -9.40 -17.24
CA PHE A 349 -24.21 -10.53 -17.97
C PHE A 349 -23.62 -10.10 -19.32
N ASP A 350 -24.40 -9.42 -20.16
CA ASP A 350 -23.99 -8.98 -21.48
C ASP A 350 -22.76 -8.07 -21.44
N SER A 351 -22.77 -7.09 -20.54
CA SER A 351 -21.66 -6.14 -20.42
C SER A 351 -20.40 -6.82 -19.89
N LEU A 352 -20.52 -7.74 -18.93
CA LEU A 352 -19.39 -8.54 -18.43
C LEU A 352 -18.77 -9.38 -19.55
N VAL A 353 -19.58 -10.13 -20.28
CA VAL A 353 -19.12 -11.02 -21.34
C VAL A 353 -18.47 -10.23 -22.47
N ARG A 354 -19.06 -9.10 -22.88
CA ARG A 354 -18.45 -8.20 -23.86
C ARG A 354 -17.11 -7.64 -23.38
N MET A 355 -17.01 -7.26 -22.11
CA MET A 355 -15.78 -6.72 -21.54
C MET A 355 -14.65 -7.75 -21.51
N VAL A 356 -14.95 -8.99 -21.13
CA VAL A 356 -13.96 -10.09 -21.18
C VAL A 356 -13.63 -10.47 -22.64
N GLY A 357 -14.62 -10.52 -23.54
CA GLY A 357 -14.42 -10.76 -24.97
C GLY A 357 -13.51 -9.73 -25.63
N THR A 358 -13.64 -8.47 -25.20
CA THR A 358 -12.83 -7.34 -25.67
C THR A 358 -11.33 -7.56 -25.42
N LEU A 359 -10.94 -8.19 -24.31
CA LEU A 359 -9.53 -8.53 -24.04
C LEU A 359 -8.93 -9.33 -25.21
N TYR A 360 -9.69 -10.28 -25.73
CA TYR A 360 -9.26 -11.25 -26.74
C TYR A 360 -9.69 -10.89 -28.17
N GLY A 361 -10.23 -9.69 -28.38
CA GLY A 361 -10.70 -9.25 -29.70
C GLY A 361 -11.88 -10.07 -30.24
N ILE A 362 -12.73 -10.59 -29.34
CA ILE A 362 -13.92 -11.35 -29.70
C ILE A 362 -15.11 -10.40 -29.73
N GLU A 363 -15.54 -10.02 -30.93
CA GLU A 363 -16.68 -9.13 -31.17
C GLU A 363 -17.83 -9.93 -31.79
N ASP A 364 -18.94 -10.06 -31.05
CA ASP A 364 -20.16 -10.76 -31.48
C ASP A 364 -21.37 -10.37 -30.60
N ASP A 365 -22.52 -11.01 -30.78
CA ASP A 365 -23.60 -10.99 -29.80
C ASP A 365 -23.18 -11.65 -28.46
N PRO A 366 -23.77 -11.27 -27.31
CA PRO A 366 -23.30 -11.71 -26.00
C PRO A 366 -23.29 -13.24 -25.81
N ASP A 367 -24.28 -13.96 -26.35
CA ASP A 367 -24.37 -15.41 -26.22
C ASP A 367 -23.25 -16.09 -27.02
N SER A 368 -23.00 -15.60 -28.24
CA SER A 368 -21.89 -16.08 -29.08
C SER A 368 -20.53 -15.77 -28.45
N VAL A 369 -20.34 -14.58 -27.87
CA VAL A 369 -19.09 -14.24 -27.15
C VAL A 369 -18.93 -15.16 -25.94
N TYR A 370 -19.96 -15.36 -25.12
CA TYR A 370 -19.92 -16.21 -23.93
C TYR A 370 -19.52 -17.64 -24.28
N LYS A 371 -20.12 -18.21 -25.34
CA LYS A 371 -19.78 -19.55 -25.83
C LYS A 371 -18.31 -19.65 -26.22
N LYS A 372 -17.80 -18.69 -27.00
CA LYS A 372 -16.38 -18.63 -27.41
C LYS A 372 -15.44 -18.49 -26.21
N LEU A 373 -15.79 -17.68 -25.21
CA LEU A 373 -15.03 -17.53 -23.97
C LEU A 373 -14.97 -18.83 -23.17
N CYS A 374 -16.07 -19.58 -23.09
CA CYS A 374 -16.12 -20.89 -22.43
C CYS A 374 -15.29 -21.93 -23.18
N GLU A 375 -15.40 -22.00 -24.51
CA GLU A 375 -14.63 -22.93 -25.36
C GLU A 375 -13.12 -22.72 -25.24
N LYS A 376 -12.69 -21.46 -25.11
CA LYS A 376 -11.28 -21.07 -24.90
C LYS A 376 -10.84 -21.09 -23.43
N ASN A 377 -11.74 -21.46 -22.52
CA ASN A 377 -11.50 -21.45 -21.06
C ASN A 377 -11.13 -20.08 -20.47
N TYR A 378 -11.50 -18.99 -21.15
CA TYR A 378 -11.41 -17.62 -20.61
C TYR A 378 -12.54 -17.31 -19.62
N ILE A 379 -13.66 -18.04 -19.73
CA ILE A 379 -14.60 -18.25 -18.64
C ILE A 379 -14.53 -19.74 -18.27
N ASN A 380 -14.01 -20.04 -17.08
CA ASN A 380 -13.82 -21.42 -16.64
C ASN A 380 -15.06 -22.01 -15.95
N GLY A 381 -15.03 -23.33 -15.72
CA GLY A 381 -16.13 -24.06 -15.11
C GLY A 381 -16.58 -23.55 -13.73
N VAL A 382 -15.64 -23.00 -12.94
CA VAL A 382 -15.95 -22.44 -11.62
C VAL A 382 -16.84 -21.20 -11.76
N PHE A 383 -16.43 -20.23 -12.57
CA PHE A 383 -17.23 -19.02 -12.82
C PHE A 383 -18.56 -19.34 -13.51
N ARG A 384 -18.50 -20.22 -14.51
CA ARG A 384 -19.67 -20.72 -15.25
C ARG A 384 -20.75 -21.25 -14.32
N SER A 385 -20.38 -22.10 -13.36
CA SER A 385 -21.32 -22.70 -12.40
C SER A 385 -22.05 -21.70 -11.50
N ARG A 386 -21.58 -20.45 -11.45
CA ARG A 386 -22.16 -19.35 -10.68
C ARG A 386 -23.01 -18.45 -11.56
N ILE A 387 -22.45 -18.01 -12.69
CA ILE A 387 -23.15 -17.08 -13.58
C ILE A 387 -24.38 -17.72 -14.23
N GLU A 388 -24.37 -19.03 -14.48
CA GLU A 388 -25.54 -19.75 -15.03
C GLU A 388 -26.66 -19.99 -14.00
N LYS A 389 -26.39 -19.79 -12.71
CA LYS A 389 -27.41 -19.90 -11.64
C LYS A 389 -28.16 -18.59 -11.41
N LEU A 390 -27.75 -17.52 -12.06
CA LEU A 390 -28.48 -16.26 -12.03
C LEU A 390 -29.84 -16.50 -12.70
N GLU A 391 -30.93 -16.34 -11.94
CA GLU A 391 -32.29 -16.45 -12.49
C GLU A 391 -32.47 -15.46 -13.64
N THR A 392 -33.21 -15.84 -14.68
CA THR A 392 -33.65 -14.94 -15.75
C THR A 392 -34.31 -13.70 -15.12
N ASN A 393 -33.57 -12.56 -15.12
CA ASN A 393 -33.79 -11.25 -14.48
C ASN A 393 -32.74 -10.81 -13.44
N ALA A 394 -31.62 -11.52 -13.27
CA ALA A 394 -30.48 -10.99 -12.53
C ALA A 394 -29.84 -9.80 -13.28
N GLU A 395 -30.38 -8.60 -13.10
CA GLU A 395 -29.89 -7.36 -13.72
C GLU A 395 -28.53 -6.90 -13.18
N THR A 396 -27.99 -7.55 -12.14
CA THR A 396 -26.79 -7.11 -11.44
C THR A 396 -25.88 -8.27 -11.07
N ILE A 397 -24.74 -8.33 -11.75
CA ILE A 397 -23.57 -9.09 -11.32
C ILE A 397 -23.09 -8.52 -9.99
N THR A 398 -22.71 -9.39 -9.06
CA THR A 398 -22.20 -9.02 -7.73
C THR A 398 -20.68 -8.88 -7.70
N MET A 399 -20.16 -8.17 -6.71
CA MET A 399 -18.72 -7.92 -6.57
C MET A 399 -17.89 -9.21 -6.42
N ASP A 400 -18.42 -10.25 -5.78
CA ASP A 400 -17.75 -11.55 -5.66
C ASP A 400 -17.43 -12.19 -7.03
N MET A 401 -18.36 -12.09 -7.99
CA MET A 401 -18.18 -12.51 -9.36
C MET A 401 -17.15 -11.64 -10.07
N VAL A 402 -17.19 -10.31 -9.86
CA VAL A 402 -16.20 -9.37 -10.40
C VAL A 402 -14.79 -9.70 -9.91
N TYR A 403 -14.62 -9.99 -8.62
CA TYR A 403 -13.32 -10.35 -8.06
C TYR A 403 -12.76 -11.61 -8.71
N TYR A 404 -13.58 -12.65 -8.81
CA TYR A 404 -13.15 -13.90 -9.42
C TYR A 404 -12.80 -13.74 -10.90
N ILE A 405 -13.73 -13.21 -11.72
CA ILE A 405 -13.50 -13.10 -13.17
C ILE A 405 -12.38 -12.11 -13.48
N GLY A 406 -12.24 -11.04 -12.69
CA GLY A 406 -11.15 -10.07 -12.82
C GLY A 406 -9.79 -10.71 -12.59
N ALA A 407 -9.58 -11.36 -11.44
CA ALA A 407 -8.31 -12.03 -11.12
C ALA A 407 -7.97 -13.14 -12.13
N TYR A 408 -8.97 -13.94 -12.50
CA TYR A 408 -8.82 -15.01 -13.49
C TYR A 408 -8.45 -14.46 -14.87
N SER A 409 -9.15 -13.43 -15.33
CA SER A 409 -8.89 -12.82 -16.64
C SER A 409 -7.53 -12.16 -16.73
N ILE A 410 -7.08 -11.47 -15.67
CA ILE A 410 -5.72 -10.91 -15.59
C ILE A 410 -4.68 -12.03 -15.73
N SER A 411 -4.83 -13.11 -14.98
CA SER A 411 -3.89 -14.23 -15.01
C SER A 411 -3.88 -14.93 -16.37
N CYS A 412 -5.05 -15.15 -16.98
CA CYS A 412 -5.15 -15.75 -18.31
C CYS A 412 -4.55 -14.86 -19.41
N TYR A 413 -4.82 -13.55 -19.35
CA TYR A 413 -4.38 -12.61 -20.37
C TYR A 413 -2.88 -12.36 -20.32
N THR A 414 -2.30 -12.29 -19.11
CA THR A 414 -0.86 -12.02 -18.90
C THR A 414 -0.01 -13.29 -18.87
N GLY A 415 -0.61 -14.46 -18.66
CA GLY A 415 0.11 -15.72 -18.41
C GLY A 415 0.88 -15.75 -17.09
N LYS A 416 0.68 -14.76 -16.20
CA LYS A 416 1.39 -14.62 -14.92
C LYS A 416 0.46 -14.89 -13.74
N ASN A 417 1.02 -15.49 -12.68
CA ASN A 417 0.30 -15.70 -11.43
C ASN A 417 0.37 -14.44 -10.56
N ILE A 418 -0.79 -13.90 -10.17
CA ILE A 418 -0.89 -12.71 -9.31
C ILE A 418 -0.27 -12.96 -7.92
N SER A 419 -0.34 -14.20 -7.41
CA SER A 419 0.12 -14.57 -6.06
C SER A 419 1.64 -14.72 -5.91
N ASP A 420 2.39 -14.84 -7.02
CA ASP A 420 3.83 -15.15 -7.01
C ASP A 420 4.71 -13.89 -7.12
N ARG A 421 4.50 -12.92 -6.23
CA ARG A 421 5.20 -11.61 -6.28
C ARG A 421 6.40 -11.47 -5.36
N THR A 422 6.70 -12.47 -4.52
CA THR A 422 7.95 -12.49 -3.75
C THR A 422 9.18 -12.67 -4.66
N ALA A 423 8.97 -13.09 -5.90
CA ALA A 423 9.99 -13.22 -6.96
C ALA A 423 10.42 -11.89 -7.60
N TYR A 424 9.87 -10.73 -7.21
CA TYR A 424 10.18 -9.44 -7.86
C TYR A 424 11.60 -8.90 -7.58
N PHE A 425 12.38 -9.55 -6.72
CA PHE A 425 13.76 -9.13 -6.54
C PHE A 425 14.60 -9.57 -7.75
N PRO A 426 15.13 -8.64 -8.55
CA PRO A 426 16.02 -9.01 -9.64
C PRO A 426 17.18 -9.82 -9.06
N LEU A 427 17.53 -10.92 -9.73
CA LEU A 427 18.78 -11.61 -9.45
C LEU A 427 19.92 -10.60 -9.62
N PRO A 428 20.97 -10.65 -8.79
CA PRO A 428 22.19 -9.89 -9.04
C PRO A 428 22.65 -10.14 -10.49
N ASP A 429 23.09 -9.08 -11.20
CA ASP A 429 23.57 -9.17 -12.59
C ASP A 429 24.67 -10.25 -12.78
N ASP A 430 25.32 -10.63 -11.68
CA ASP A 430 26.34 -11.65 -11.52
C ASP A 430 25.83 -13.11 -11.47
N LEU A 431 24.52 -13.35 -11.62
CA LEU A 431 23.91 -14.69 -11.67
C LEU A 431 23.13 -15.01 -12.96
N LEU A 432 23.21 -14.17 -13.99
CA LEU A 432 22.80 -14.60 -15.33
C LEU A 432 23.79 -15.68 -15.80
N PRO A 433 23.33 -16.88 -16.23
CA PRO A 433 24.22 -17.82 -16.86
C PRO A 433 24.88 -17.12 -18.05
N PRO A 434 26.20 -17.26 -18.25
CA PRO A 434 26.87 -16.61 -19.36
C PRO A 434 26.14 -16.98 -20.66
N GLU A 435 25.79 -15.95 -21.43
CA GLU A 435 25.28 -16.09 -22.79
C GLU A 435 26.20 -17.02 -23.57
N ASN A 436 25.85 -18.30 -23.65
CA ASN A 436 26.25 -19.28 -24.65
C ASN A 436 25.93 -20.69 -24.15
N PHE A 437 24.67 -21.10 -24.23
CA PHE A 437 24.33 -22.48 -24.51
C PHE A 437 23.02 -22.54 -25.34
N SER A 438 23.20 -22.59 -26.66
CA SER A 438 22.33 -23.30 -27.61
C SER A 438 23.24 -24.32 -28.32
N PRO A 439 22.73 -25.49 -28.71
CA PRO A 439 21.57 -25.62 -29.61
C PRO A 439 20.24 -25.70 -28.89
#